data_AF-A0A6P0MP98-F1
#
_entry.id   AF-A0A6P0MP98-F1
#
_cell.length_a   1.000
_cell.length_b   1.000
_cell.length_c   1.000
_cell.angle_alpha   90.00
_cell.angle_beta   90.00
_cell.angle_gamma   90.00
#
_symmetry.space_group_name_H-M   'P 1'
#
loop_
_entity.id
_entity.type
_entity.pdbx_description
1 polymer ?
#
loop_
_entity_poly.entity_id
_entity_poly.type
_entity_poly.pdbx_seq_one_letter_code
_entity_poly.pdbx_strand_id
1 'polypeptide(L)' 'MEVVDNYDPTTEVVLLLESFDQATFFYLKNLPITPPQCYEQIRKTWDEFQPGVSINRGSWDQVQPSTM' A
#
# COMPACT_ATOMS: atom_id res chain seq x y z
N MET A 1 5.17 29.73 -14.62
CA MET A 1 5.54 28.36 -14.19
C MET A 1 6.21 28.52 -12.82
N GLU A 2 5.45 28.89 -11.79
CA GLU A 2 6.00 29.32 -10.48
C GLU A 2 5.85 28.24 -9.38
N VAL A 3 5.12 27.16 -9.67
CA VAL A 3 4.86 26.08 -8.70
C VAL A 3 6.03 25.11 -8.59
N VAL A 4 6.85 25.00 -9.64
CA VAL A 4 8.04 24.12 -9.68
C VAL A 4 9.14 24.65 -8.76
N ASP A 5 9.24 25.98 -8.60
CA ASP A 5 10.28 26.63 -7.81
C ASP A 5 10.09 26.47 -6.28
N ASN A 6 8.87 26.11 -5.84
CA ASN A 6 8.51 26.00 -4.43
C ASN A 6 8.23 24.55 -3.97
N TYR A 7 8.65 23.56 -4.75
CA TYR A 7 8.49 22.15 -4.40
C TYR A 7 9.39 21.76 -3.23
N ASP A 8 8.81 21.24 -2.15
CA ASP A 8 9.58 20.65 -1.04
C ASP A 8 9.60 19.11 -1.17
N PRO A 9 10.71 18.51 -1.63
CA PRO A 9 10.82 17.05 -1.80
C PRO A 9 10.72 16.25 -0.49
N THR A 10 10.78 16.92 0.66
CA THR A 10 10.71 16.29 1.97
C THR A 10 9.26 16.02 2.39
N THR A 11 8.32 16.86 1.96
CA THR A 11 6.92 16.86 2.42
C THR A 11 5.90 16.92 1.28
N GLU A 12 6.36 17.02 0.04
CA GLU A 12 5.51 17.08 -1.14
C GLU A 12 5.91 16.01 -2.16
N VAL A 13 4.92 15.50 -2.90
CA VAL A 13 5.12 14.54 -3.99
C VAL A 13 4.17 14.89 -5.14
N VAL A 14 4.69 14.82 -6.35
CA VAL A 14 3.90 14.91 -7.59
C VAL A 14 3.79 13.50 -8.19
N LEU A 15 2.55 13.03 -8.38
CA LEU A 15 2.26 11.74 -9.00
C LEU A 15 1.53 11.94 -10.31
N LEU A 16 1.96 11.20 -11.33
CA LEU A 16 1.27 11.06 -12.60
C LEU A 16 0.79 9.61 -12.70
N LEU A 17 -0.53 9.42 -12.73
CA LEU A 17 -1.14 8.13 -12.99
C LEU A 17 -1.69 8.13 -14.41
N GLU A 18 -1.15 7.25 -15.24
CA GLU A 18 -1.61 7.04 -16.61
C GLU A 18 -2.34 5.71 -16.72
N SER A 19 -3.52 5.74 -17.35
CA SER A 19 -4.30 4.56 -17.66
C SER A 19 -5.02 4.78 -18.98
N PHE A 20 -4.65 4.00 -20.00
CA PHE A 20 -5.13 4.15 -21.37
C PHE A 20 -4.89 5.57 -21.91
N ASP A 21 -5.97 6.28 -22.23
CA ASP A 21 -5.99 7.64 -22.76
C ASP A 21 -6.18 8.71 -21.66
N GLN A 22 -6.22 8.29 -20.39
CA GLN A 22 -6.40 9.20 -19.26
C GLN A 22 -5.13 9.31 -18.44
N ALA A 23 -4.78 10.56 -18.12
CA ALA A 23 -3.71 10.90 -17.21
C ALA A 23 -4.29 11.74 -16.07
N THR A 24 -4.03 11.33 -14.83
CA THR A 24 -4.39 12.11 -13.64
C THR A 24 -3.14 12.57 -12.92
N PHE A 25 -3.06 13.88 -12.68
CA PHE A 25 -2.01 14.48 -11.88
C PHE A 25 -2.48 14.70 -10.45
N PHE A 26 -1.68 14.25 -9.49
CA PHE A 26 -1.88 14.52 -8.07
C PHE A 26 -0.68 15.32 -7.56
N TYR A 27 -0.97 16.44 -6.90
CA TYR A 27 0.03 17.18 -6.15
C TYR A 27 -0.32 17.10 -4.67
N LEU A 28 0.42 16.26 -3.95
CA LEU A 28 0.22 16.02 -2.53
C LEU A 28 1.19 16.89 -1.74
N LYS A 29 0.67 17.64 -0.77
CA LYS A 29 1.43 18.54 0.10
C LYS A 29 1.27 18.14 1.56
N ASN A 30 2.19 18.60 2.40
CA ASN A 30 2.15 18.37 3.85
C ASN A 30 2.10 16.88 4.20
N LEU A 31 2.78 16.05 3.40
CA LEU A 31 2.93 14.64 3.70
C LEU A 31 3.71 14.51 5.01
N PRO A 32 3.31 13.57 5.89
CA PRO A 32 4.10 13.28 7.06
C PRO A 32 5.50 12.86 6.61
N ILE A 33 6.53 13.49 7.18
CA ILE A 33 7.92 13.08 6.93
C ILE A 33 8.01 11.61 7.31
N THR A 34 8.22 10.77 6.29
CA THR A 34 8.22 9.33 6.48
C THR A 34 9.44 8.97 7.32
N PRO A 35 9.30 8.30 8.47
CA PRO A 35 10.44 7.88 9.26
C PRO A 35 11.39 7.04 8.38
N PRO A 36 12.73 7.14 8.53
CA PRO A 36 13.69 6.41 7.69
C PRO A 36 13.47 4.90 7.60
N GLN A 37 12.70 4.36 8.55
CA GLN A 37 12.43 2.94 8.73
C GLN A 37 11.09 2.50 8.11
N CYS A 38 10.25 3.43 7.66
CA CYS A 38 8.91 3.09 7.17
C CYS A 38 8.98 2.22 5.90
N TYR A 39 9.94 2.51 5.00
CA TYR A 39 10.20 1.68 3.83
C TYR A 39 10.60 0.25 4.24
N GLU A 40 11.50 0.12 5.21
CA GLU A 40 11.94 -1.18 5.73
C GLU A 40 10.82 -1.95 6.44
N GLN A 41 9.92 -1.25 7.13
CA GLN A 41 8.76 -1.85 7.79
C GLN A 41 7.77 -2.40 6.75
N ILE A 42 7.36 -1.60 5.77
CA ILE A 42 6.44 -2.03 4.71
C ILE A 42 7.06 -3.19 3.92
N ARG A 43 8.36 -3.15 3.65
CA ARG A 43 9.05 -4.24 2.96
C ARG A 43 9.04 -5.54 3.75
N LYS A 44 9.17 -5.49 5.09
CA LYS A 44 9.08 -6.67 5.97
C LYS A 44 7.66 -7.23 6.09
N THR A 45 6.65 -6.38 6.00
CA THR A 45 5.23 -6.77 6.12
C THR A 45 4.55 -6.94 4.77
N TRP A 46 5.29 -6.87 3.65
CA TRP A 46 4.76 -6.95 2.29
C TRP A 46 3.92 -8.20 2.03
N ASP A 47 4.27 -9.32 2.67
CA ASP A 47 3.53 -10.58 2.57
C ASP A 47 2.07 -10.46 3.06
N GLU A 48 1.77 -9.53 3.97
CA GLU A 48 0.40 -9.27 4.45
C GLU A 48 -0.48 -8.56 3.41
N PHE A 49 0.13 -7.87 2.45
CA PHE A 49 -0.56 -7.06 1.46
C PHE A 49 -0.70 -7.74 0.11
N GLN A 50 -0.26 -9.00 -0.05
CA GLN A 50 -0.39 -9.73 -1.30
C GLN A 50 -1.85 -10.16 -1.53
N PRO A 51 -2.54 -9.60 -2.55
CA PRO A 51 -3.89 -10.00 -2.87
C PRO A 51 -3.86 -11.39 -3.50
N GLY A 52 -4.14 -12.42 -2.70
CA GLY A 52 -4.08 -13.81 -3.14
C GLY A 52 -3.66 -14.81 -2.07
N VAL A 53 -3.12 -14.35 -0.93
CA VAL A 53 -2.96 -15.22 0.24
C VAL A 53 -4.35 -15.37 0.87
N SER A 54 -5.12 -16.32 0.36
CA SER A 54 -6.20 -16.91 1.14
C SER A 54 -5.54 -17.44 2.41
N ILE A 55 -5.84 -16.82 3.55
CA ILE A 55 -5.58 -17.41 4.86
C ILE A 55 -6.29 -18.76 4.79
N ASN A 56 -5.53 -19.85 4.66
CA ASN A 56 -6.04 -21.21 4.73
C ASN A 56 -6.54 -21.37 6.17
N ARG A 57 -7.78 -20.93 6.38
CA ARG A 57 -8.54 -21.06 7.61
C ARG A 57 -8.61 -22.56 7.85
N GLY A 58 -7.98 -22.98 8.95
CA GLY A 58 -7.70 -24.38 9.25
C GLY A 58 -8.87 -25.31 8.94
N SER A 59 -8.49 -26.47 8.42
CA SER A 59 -9.20 -27.75 8.47
C SER A 59 -10.38 -27.78 9.47
N TRP A 60 -11.59 -27.50 8.99
CA TRP A 60 -12.84 -27.87 9.68
C TRP A 60 -13.41 -29.21 9.16
N ASP A 61 -12.65 -29.96 8.36
CA ASP A 61 -13.08 -31.26 7.80
C ASP A 61 -12.75 -32.47 8.69
N GLN A 62 -12.44 -32.27 9.98
CA GLN A 62 -12.32 -33.35 10.94
C GLN A 62 -13.01 -33.04 12.27
N VAL A 63 -14.34 -33.00 12.24
CA VAL A 63 -15.13 -33.39 13.42
C VAL A 63 -16.16 -34.42 12.95
N GLN A 64 -15.82 -35.70 13.08
CA GLN A 64 -16.81 -36.77 12.91
C GLN A 64 -17.77 -36.73 14.11
N PRO A 65 -19.10 -36.83 13.90
CA PRO A 65 -20.04 -36.97 15.00
C PRO A 65 -19.87 -38.34 15.65
N SER A 66 -19.65 -38.40 16.95
CA SER A 66 -19.74 -39.64 17.72
C SER A 66 -21.19 -40.14 17.71
N THR A 67 -21.37 -41.38 17.28
CA THR A 67 -22.63 -42.14 17.32
C THR A 67 -23.20 -42.20 18.73
N MET A 68 -24.50 -41.94 18.89
CA MET A 68 -25.34 -42.51 19.95
C MET A 68 -26.21 -43.61 19.36
#